data_AF-A0A959FFJ6-F1
#
_entry.id   AF-A0A959FFJ6-F1
#
_cell.length_a   1.000
_cell.length_b   1.000
_cell.length_c   1.000
_cell.angle_alpha   90.00
_cell.angle_beta   90.00
_cell.angle_gamma   90.00
#
_symmetry.space_group_name_H-M   'P 1'
#
loop_
_entity.id
_entity.type
_entity.pdbx_description
1 polymer ?
#
loop_
_entity_poly.entity_id
_entity_poly.type
_entity_poly.pdbx_seq_one_letter_code
_entity_poly.pdbx_strand_id
1 'polypeptide(L)'
;MSPFIKKIHLLERIDALIRRRGTGGPKDLASRLDVSVRYIHKLLDYLRDMGAEIEFNHSHNSYEYLNPHEFQFSIGLSGANQLKVKGGRSIFRFFSRVHSLCREDLYNCNDDNEKHFVNS
;
A
#
# COMPACT_ATOMS: atom_id res chain seq x y z
N MET A 1 9.00 -19.71 2.71
CA MET A 1 8.48 -18.77 1.68
C MET A 1 8.91 -19.28 0.31
N SER A 2 8.05 -19.33 -0.70
CA SER A 2 8.48 -19.80 -2.03
C SER A 2 9.44 -18.78 -2.67
N PRO A 3 10.44 -19.22 -3.47
CA PRO A 3 11.38 -18.32 -4.12
C PRO A 3 10.71 -17.30 -5.03
N PHE A 4 9.59 -17.66 -5.65
CA PHE A 4 8.80 -16.79 -6.50
C PHE A 4 8.16 -15.63 -5.71
N ILE A 5 7.48 -15.94 -4.60
CA ILE A 5 6.83 -14.93 -3.76
C ILE A 5 7.86 -13.94 -3.19
N LYS A 6 9.06 -14.41 -2.83
CA LYS A 6 10.15 -13.52 -2.38
C LYS A 6 10.54 -12.47 -3.43
N LYS A 7 10.54 -12.84 -4.72
CA LYS A 7 10.90 -11.91 -5.81
C LYS A 7 9.86 -10.80 -5.96
N ILE A 8 8.59 -11.14 -5.89
CA ILE A 8 7.50 -10.16 -5.97
C ILE A 8 7.60 -9.15 -4.82
N HIS A 9 7.82 -9.62 -3.59
CA HIS A 9 8.02 -8.72 -2.45
C HIS A 9 9.26 -7.83 -2.59
N LEU A 10 10.34 -8.32 -3.22
CA LEU A 10 11.51 -7.47 -3.47
C LEU A 10 11.22 -6.39 -4.51
N LEU A 11 10.43 -6.68 -5.55
CA LEU A 11 9.99 -5.70 -6.53
C LEU A 11 9.10 -4.63 -5.86
N GLU A 12 8.12 -5.04 -5.07
CA GLU A 12 7.27 -4.12 -4.28
C GLU A 12 8.09 -3.20 -3.38
N ARG A 13 9.10 -3.76 -2.68
CA ARG A 13 9.96 -2.98 -1.78
C ARG A 13 10.84 -1.99 -2.53
N ILE A 14 11.42 -2.38 -3.66
CA ILE A 14 12.23 -1.48 -4.50
C ILE A 14 11.36 -0.36 -5.05
N ASP A 15 10.18 -0.68 -5.60
CA ASP A 15 9.25 0.32 -6.10
C ASP A 15 8.94 1.38 -5.03
N ALA A 16 8.55 0.93 -3.83
CA ALA A 16 8.25 1.84 -2.72
C ALA A 16 9.46 2.71 -2.33
N LEU A 17 10.68 2.18 -2.42
CA LEU A 17 11.92 2.92 -2.15
C LEU A 17 12.23 3.96 -3.23
N ILE A 18 12.03 3.63 -4.51
CA ILE A 18 12.27 4.54 -5.64
C ILE A 18 11.25 5.70 -5.60
N ARG A 19 9.96 5.40 -5.39
CA ARG A 19 8.91 6.43 -5.31
C ARG A 19 9.18 7.49 -4.25
N ARG A 20 9.72 7.08 -3.09
CA ARG A 20 10.07 7.99 -2.00
C ARG A 20 11.49 8.56 -2.09
N ARG A 21 12.23 8.27 -3.16
CA ARG A 21 13.64 8.67 -3.37
C ARG A 21 14.54 8.26 -2.20
N GLY A 22 14.23 7.09 -1.64
CA GLY A 22 14.84 6.57 -0.43
C GLY A 22 15.66 5.32 -0.69
N THR A 23 16.19 5.10 -1.89
CA THR A 23 16.99 3.89 -2.16
C THR A 23 18.39 3.97 -1.54
N GLY A 24 18.97 5.17 -1.48
CA GLY A 24 20.41 5.32 -1.29
C GLY A 24 21.18 4.88 -2.54
N GLY A 25 22.50 4.73 -2.39
CA GLY A 25 23.35 4.20 -3.46
C GLY A 25 23.10 2.71 -3.70
N PRO A 26 23.70 2.12 -4.75
CA PRO A 26 23.51 0.69 -5.07
C PRO A 26 23.88 -0.25 -3.92
N LYS A 27 24.93 0.09 -3.15
CA LYS A 27 25.38 -0.68 -1.98
C LYS A 27 24.40 -0.54 -0.82
N ASP A 28 23.92 0.67 -0.55
CA ASP A 28 22.95 0.93 0.52
C ASP A 28 21.63 0.21 0.25
N LEU A 29 21.16 0.26 -1.00
CA LEU A 29 19.95 -0.43 -1.44
C LEU A 29 20.09 -1.96 -1.29
N ALA A 30 21.25 -2.50 -1.67
CA ALA A 30 21.58 -3.91 -1.52
C ALA A 30 21.56 -4.36 -0.05
N SER A 31 22.21 -3.60 0.84
CA SER A 31 22.21 -3.86 2.28
C SER A 31 20.81 -3.75 2.90
N ARG A 32 19.99 -2.77 2.49
CA ARG A 32 18.61 -2.58 2.99
C ARG A 32 17.66 -3.72 2.60
N LEU A 33 17.89 -4.34 1.46
CA LEU A 33 17.08 -5.43 0.93
C LEU A 33 17.67 -6.81 1.22
N ASP A 34 18.84 -6.87 1.85
CA ASP A 34 19.59 -8.10 2.15
C ASP A 34 19.84 -8.95 0.90
N VAL A 35 20.36 -8.30 -0.15
CA VAL A 35 20.69 -8.93 -1.44
C VAL A 35 22.00 -8.42 -1.99
N SER A 36 22.57 -9.11 -2.97
CA SER A 36 23.77 -8.63 -3.66
C SER A 36 23.47 -7.40 -4.54
N VAL A 37 24.46 -6.52 -4.73
CA VAL A 37 24.37 -5.37 -5.65
C VAL A 37 24.03 -5.83 -7.07
N ARG A 38 24.62 -6.94 -7.53
CA ARG A 38 24.28 -7.52 -8.85
C ARG A 38 22.79 -7.85 -8.96
N TYR A 39 22.18 -8.31 -7.87
CA TYR A 39 20.76 -8.65 -7.85
C TYR A 39 19.87 -7.41 -7.84
N ILE A 40 20.32 -6.31 -7.21
CA ILE A 40 19.65 -5.00 -7.33
C ILE A 40 19.55 -4.57 -8.79
N HIS A 41 20.65 -4.62 -9.55
CA HIS A 41 20.61 -4.27 -10.97
C HIS A 41 19.61 -5.12 -11.75
N LYS A 42 19.57 -6.44 -11.50
CA LYS A 42 18.56 -7.32 -12.11
C LYS A 42 17.13 -6.94 -11.75
N LEU A 43 16.87 -6.56 -10.48
CA LEU A 43 15.53 -6.14 -10.06
C LEU A 43 15.12 -4.82 -10.71
N LEU A 44 16.06 -3.87 -10.86
CA LEU A 44 15.83 -2.63 -11.59
C LEU A 44 15.56 -2.89 -13.07
N ASP A 45 16.30 -3.82 -13.68
CA ASP A 45 16.07 -4.23 -15.08
C ASP A 45 14.67 -4.83 -15.25
N TYR A 46 14.20 -5.65 -14.31
CA TYR A 46 12.81 -6.14 -14.36
C TYR A 46 11.78 -5.02 -14.30
N LEU A 47 11.98 -3.98 -13.49
CA LEU A 47 11.09 -2.83 -13.47
C LEU A 47 11.14 -2.07 -14.82
N ARG A 48 12.33 -1.92 -15.40
CA ARG A 48 12.50 -1.31 -16.73
C ARG A 48 11.81 -2.10 -17.84
N ASP A 49 11.93 -3.42 -17.81
CA ASP A 49 11.26 -4.32 -18.75
C ASP A 49 9.72 -4.22 -18.66
N MET A 50 9.19 -3.85 -17.49
CA MET A 50 7.76 -3.57 -17.29
C MET A 50 7.35 -2.13 -17.67
N GLY A 51 8.26 -1.34 -18.22
CA GLY A 51 8.00 0.01 -18.73
C GLY A 51 8.42 1.15 -17.80
N ALA A 52 9.14 0.88 -16.70
CA ALA A 52 9.67 1.95 -15.85
C ALA A 52 10.91 2.60 -16.43
N GLU A 53 10.89 3.92 -16.56
CA GLU A 53 12.11 4.69 -16.79
C GLU A 53 12.77 5.04 -15.45
N ILE A 54 13.87 4.35 -15.14
CA ILE A 54 14.61 4.49 -13.86
C ILE A 54 16.04 4.95 -14.11
N GLU A 55 16.39 6.11 -13.55
CA GLU A 55 17.73 6.67 -13.56
C GLU A 55 18.30 6.80 -12.14
N PHE A 56 19.63 6.79 -12.02
CA PHE A 56 20.30 7.07 -10.76
C PHE A 56 20.64 8.56 -10.67
N ASN A 57 20.06 9.25 -9.68
CA ASN A 57 20.35 10.63 -9.40
C ASN A 57 21.54 10.75 -8.44
N HIS A 58 22.68 11.22 -8.95
CA HIS A 58 23.91 11.39 -8.17
C HIS A 58 23.79 12.44 -7.06
N SER A 59 23.00 13.49 -7.26
CA SER A 59 22.83 14.57 -6.28
C SER A 59 22.03 14.11 -5.06
N HIS A 60 21.02 13.27 -5.27
CA HIS A 60 20.21 12.70 -4.19
C HIS A 60 20.72 11.34 -3.70
N ASN A 61 21.72 10.77 -4.36
CA ASN A 61 22.20 9.41 -4.13
C ASN A 61 21.03 8.42 -4.07
N SER A 62 20.12 8.48 -5.04
CA SER A 62 18.93 7.65 -5.09
C SER A 62 18.52 7.35 -6.53
N TYR A 63 17.91 6.20 -6.75
CA TYR A 63 17.17 5.92 -7.97
C TYR A 63 15.85 6.69 -7.96
N GLU A 64 15.48 7.19 -9.13
CA GLU A 64 14.28 8.00 -9.35
C GLU A 64 13.57 7.54 -10.62
N TYR A 65 12.24 7.64 -10.62
CA TYR A 65 11.44 7.46 -11.83
C TYR A 65 11.42 8.74 -12.65
N LEU A 66 11.67 8.63 -13.96
CA LEU A 66 11.57 9.77 -14.88
C LEU A 66 10.12 10.10 -15.21
N ASN A 67 9.26 9.09 -15.27
CA ASN A 67 7.83 9.23 -15.50
C ASN A 67 7.03 8.77 -14.28
N PRO A 68 5.89 9.41 -13.94
CA PRO A 68 5.05 8.96 -12.84
C PRO A 68 4.34 7.64 -13.23
N HIS A 69 4.61 6.58 -12.47
CA HIS A 69 3.92 5.30 -12.59
C HIS A 69 3.84 4.61 -11.23
N GLU A 70 2.86 3.71 -11.10
CA GLU A 70 2.67 2.88 -9.91
C GLU A 70 2.57 1.42 -10.34
N PHE A 71 3.44 0.58 -9.81
CA PHE A 71 3.36 -0.85 -10.02
C PHE A 71 2.35 -1.48 -9.06
N GLN A 72 1.42 -2.27 -9.60
CA GLN A 72 0.51 -3.10 -8.82
C GLN A 72 0.83 -4.57 -9.01
N PHE A 73 1.41 -5.19 -7.98
CA PHE A 73 1.63 -6.63 -7.94
C PHE A 73 0.49 -7.30 -7.19
N SER A 74 -0.21 -8.24 -7.82
CA SER A 74 -1.29 -8.99 -7.18
C SER A 74 -1.23 -10.47 -7.53
N ILE A 75 -1.45 -11.32 -6.53
CA ILE A 75 -1.55 -12.77 -6.68
C ILE A 75 -2.84 -13.19 -6.00
N GLY A 76 -3.74 -13.80 -6.77
CA GLY A 76 -5.04 -14.23 -6.30
C GLY A 76 -5.35 -15.67 -6.71
N LEU A 77 -6.11 -16.35 -5.86
CA LEU A 77 -6.77 -17.62 -6.20
C LEU A 77 -8.27 -17.32 -6.35
N SER A 78 -8.76 -17.34 -7.59
CA SER A 78 -10.19 -17.22 -7.86
C SER A 78 -10.85 -18.59 -7.67
N GLY A 79 -11.55 -18.79 -6.55
CA GLY A 79 -12.21 -20.07 -6.23
C GLY A 79 -12.48 -20.30 -4.74
N ALA A 80 -11.84 -19.55 -3.84
CA ALA A 80 -12.30 -19.45 -2.47
C ALA A 80 -13.50 -18.50 -2.44
N ASN A 81 -14.66 -18.99 -2.00
CA ASN A 81 -15.84 -18.16 -1.71
C ASN A 81 -15.40 -16.88 -1.00
N GLN A 82 -15.43 -15.75 -1.70
CA GLN A 82 -15.16 -14.45 -1.09
C GLN A 82 -16.28 -14.16 -0.10
N LEU A 83 -16.11 -14.61 1.14
CA LEU A 83 -16.90 -14.12 2.25
C LEU A 83 -16.53 -12.64 2.39
N LYS A 84 -17.35 -11.78 1.81
CA LYS A 84 -17.28 -10.33 1.96
C LYS A 84 -17.53 -10.01 3.43
N VAL A 85 -16.48 -10.09 4.26
CA VAL A 85 -16.55 -9.70 5.66
C VAL A 85 -16.79 -8.20 5.67
N LYS A 86 -18.05 -7.81 5.88
CA LYS A 86 -18.40 -6.43 6.25
C LYS A 86 -17.84 -6.19 7.64
N GLY A 87 -16.56 -5.79 7.72
CA GLY A 87 -15.91 -5.38 8.96
C GLY A 87 -16.47 -4.02 9.39
N GLY A 88 -17.52 -4.01 10.21
CA GLY A 88 -18.08 -2.78 10.75
C GLY A 88 -19.38 -2.97 11.51
N ARG A 89 -19.28 -3.24 12.82
CA ARG A 89 -20.25 -2.81 13.86
C ARG A 89 -19.51 -2.56 15.17
N SER A 90 -19.30 -1.27 15.47
CA SER A 90 -18.92 -0.67 16.76
C SER A 90 -17.65 -1.17 17.49
N ILE A 91 -16.46 -0.67 17.11
CA ILE A 91 -15.40 -0.44 18.13
C ILE A 91 -15.75 0.77 19.02
N PHE A 92 -16.69 1.62 18.58
CA PHE A 92 -17.24 2.76 19.33
C PHE A 92 -18.27 2.37 20.40
N ARG A 93 -18.09 1.21 21.06
CA ARG A 93 -18.84 0.88 22.30
C ARG A 93 -17.91 0.56 23.47
N PHE A 94 -16.59 0.53 23.26
CA PHE A 94 -15.61 0.34 24.34
C PHE A 94 -15.10 1.67 24.92
N PHE A 95 -15.12 2.77 24.17
CA PHE A 95 -14.66 4.09 24.63
C PHE A 95 -15.77 5.06 25.08
N SER A 96 -17.00 4.60 25.31
CA SER A 96 -18.08 5.49 25.80
C SER A 96 -18.10 5.68 27.32
N ARG A 97 -17.04 5.32 28.05
CA ARG A 97 -16.97 5.44 29.51
C ARG A 97 -16.07 6.56 30.05
N VAL A 98 -15.43 7.38 29.22
CA VAL A 98 -14.50 8.44 29.69
C VAL A 98 -14.83 9.84 29.18
N HIS A 99 -16.11 10.16 29.00
CA HIS A 99 -16.51 11.57 28.96
C HIS A 99 -17.84 11.78 29.67
N SER A 100 -17.82 11.60 31.00
CA SER A 100 -18.91 12.03 31.88
C SER A 100 -18.72 13.46 32.38
N LEU A 101 -17.92 14.30 31.72
CA LEU A 101 -17.69 15.69 32.16
C LEU A 101 -17.47 16.60 30.95
N CYS A 102 -18.55 16.94 30.26
CA CYS A 102 -18.91 18.33 29.94
C CYS A 102 -20.21 18.37 29.12
N ARG A 103 -20.95 19.44 29.37
CA ARG A 103 -22.39 19.67 29.17
C ARG A 103 -22.76 20.05 27.72
N GLU A 104 -24.05 19.91 27.42
CA GLU A 104 -24.83 20.30 26.21
C GLU A 104 -24.35 21.61 25.55
N ASP A 105 -24.36 21.75 24.22
CA ASP A 105 -25.59 22.05 23.47
C ASP A 105 -25.55 21.65 21.97
N LEU A 106 -26.64 21.00 21.56
CA LEU A 106 -27.45 21.19 20.34
C LEU A 106 -26.74 21.41 18.99
N TYR A 107 -26.60 20.32 18.21
CA TYR A 107 -26.83 20.39 16.76
C TYR A 107 -27.89 19.36 16.35
N ASN A 108 -29.06 19.91 16.05
CA ASN A 108 -30.16 19.26 15.37
C ASN A 108 -29.83 19.10 13.89
N CYS A 109 -29.84 17.88 13.37
CA CYS A 109 -30.06 17.63 11.96
C CYS A 109 -31.06 16.48 11.84
N ASN A 110 -32.33 16.85 11.72
CA ASN A 110 -33.34 16.06 11.05
C ASN A 110 -32.81 15.64 9.66
N ASP A 111 -33.14 14.41 9.26
CA ASP A 111 -33.86 14.15 8.00
C ASP A 111 -33.88 12.64 7.75
N ASP A 112 -35.02 12.06 8.15
CA ASP A 112 -35.90 11.23 7.34
C ASP A 112 -35.30 10.03 6.58
N ASN A 113 -35.52 8.87 7.20
CA ASN A 113 -35.84 7.64 6.47
C ASN A 113 -37.06 7.88 5.57
N GLU A 114 -36.95 7.57 4.27
CA GLU A 114 -37.90 6.70 3.56
C GLU A 114 -37.60 6.65 2.05
N LYS A 115 -37.08 5.51 1.59
CA LYS A 115 -37.59 4.92 0.34
C LYS A 115 -37.88 3.46 0.61
N HIS A 116 -39.18 3.24 0.84
CA HIS A 116 -39.89 1.96 0.86
C HIS A 116 -39.47 1.06 -0.30
N PHE A 117 -39.15 -0.21 0.02
CA PHE A 117 -39.27 -1.30 -0.94
C PHE A 117 -40.52 -2.09 -0.55
N VAL A 118 -41.57 -1.91 -1.36
CA VAL A 118 -42.83 -2.65 -1.28
C VAL A 118 -42.54 -4.10 -1.68
N ASN A 119 -42.90 -5.04 -0.81
CA ASN A 119 -43.00 -6.46 -1.18
C ASN A 119 -44.36 -6.69 -1.88
N SER A 120 -44.34 -7.24 -3.10
CA SER A 120 -45.37 -8.14 -3.60
C SER A 120 -44.77 -9.11 -4.61
#